data_AF-A0A919WCU6-F1
#
_entry.id   AF-A0A919WCU6-F1
#
_cell.length_a   1.000
_cell.length_b   1.000
_cell.length_c   1.000
_cell.angle_alpha   90.00
_cell.angle_beta   90.00
_cell.angle_gamma   90.00
#
_symmetry.space_group_name_H-M   'P 1'
#
loop_
_entity.id
_entity.type
_entity.pdbx_description
1 polymer ?
#
loop_
_entity_poly.entity_id
_entity_poly.type
_entity_poly.pdbx_seq_one_letter_code
_entity_poly.pdbx_strand_id
1 'polypeptide(L)'
;MRPTGDHFYTDSSAERNNAVAVFGYLDEGIACWTPTPSAATTPLFRLVHPAAGDHFYTTSAAERDNAVAAIGFIDEGVACHVFADAQAGTVPLLRLFHPGSKDHFYTTSQAERTFAISAAGYIDEGVACHVYDSAGQDRAPLFRAYKRYGAMVGLHLILVQDYADEGTACHVFAAPAPNTTPLFRLVHPAAGDHFYTTSAAERDNAVAAIGFIDEGVACHVFADAQAGTVPLLRLFHPGSKDHFYTTSEAERDYAVNAAGYTFEGIACHVFADPQAGTTPLYRLYLHPRDHFYTTSSSERDNALVNLGPNVPLDTAVQAMQEVYDTVGIKVQIKSVRRRSLPALVDLDVGACSQGLVTTEQAQLYAERDGMQPTDIAVFFVRSTIPPLNGCAAHPGGQPGAAIAAGATRWTLGHEVGHVLGLDHVNNNNQLMTGNGTGRIANPPPDLTPAEGATMDQSALTIDI
;
A
#
# COMPACT_ATOMS: atom_id res chain seq x y z
N MET A 1 16.37 22.89 -17.48
CA MET A 1 14.98 22.40 -17.33
C MET A 1 14.97 21.52 -16.09
N ARG A 2 14.11 21.76 -15.11
CA ARG A 2 13.97 20.86 -13.96
C ARG A 2 13.18 19.63 -14.41
N PRO A 3 13.68 18.41 -14.20
CA PRO A 3 13.05 17.20 -14.70
C PRO A 3 12.06 16.67 -13.68
N THR A 4 10.88 17.27 -13.64
CA THR A 4 9.73 16.65 -13.02
C THR A 4 8.75 16.31 -14.11
N GLY A 5 8.83 15.06 -14.54
CA GLY A 5 8.13 14.52 -15.68
C GLY A 5 8.14 13.00 -15.67
N ASP A 6 7.52 12.41 -16.68
CA ASP A 6 7.54 10.98 -16.97
C ASP A 6 7.86 10.82 -18.46
N HIS A 7 8.80 9.94 -18.79
CA HIS A 7 9.09 9.58 -20.17
C HIS A 7 8.48 8.22 -20.53
N PHE A 8 7.61 8.26 -21.53
CA PHE A 8 6.90 7.10 -22.03
C PHE A 8 7.44 6.68 -23.41
N TYR A 9 7.69 5.39 -23.60
CA TYR A 9 8.23 4.81 -24.83
C TYR A 9 7.35 3.67 -25.34
N THR A 10 7.04 3.70 -26.63
CA THR A 10 6.18 2.69 -27.27
C THR A 10 6.51 2.55 -28.76
N ASP A 11 6.40 1.34 -29.31
CA ASP A 11 6.46 1.11 -30.75
C ASP A 11 5.07 1.24 -31.44
N SER A 12 4.03 1.48 -30.64
CA SER A 12 2.65 1.63 -31.09
C SER A 12 2.27 3.10 -31.30
N SER A 13 1.99 3.46 -32.55
CA SER A 13 1.49 4.80 -32.88
C SER A 13 0.12 5.10 -32.25
N ALA A 14 -0.70 4.07 -32.06
CA ALA A 14 -2.00 4.20 -31.40
C ALA A 14 -1.84 4.50 -29.90
N GLU A 15 -0.92 3.81 -29.23
CA GLU A 15 -0.64 4.02 -27.81
C GLU A 15 -0.05 5.40 -27.56
N ARG A 16 0.92 5.83 -28.39
CA ARG A 16 1.45 7.20 -28.38
C ARG A 16 0.34 8.23 -28.57
N ASN A 17 -0.54 8.05 -29.56
CA ASN A 17 -1.63 9.00 -29.80
C ASN A 17 -2.58 9.08 -28.59
N ASN A 18 -2.84 7.96 -27.91
CA ASN A 18 -3.66 7.92 -26.71
C ASN A 18 -2.97 8.62 -25.53
N ALA A 19 -1.65 8.43 -25.35
CA ALA A 19 -0.86 9.14 -24.34
C ALA A 19 -0.94 10.66 -24.50
N VAL A 20 -0.87 11.13 -25.74
CA VAL A 20 -1.00 12.57 -26.04
C VAL A 20 -2.43 13.07 -25.84
N ALA A 21 -3.42 12.35 -26.37
CA ALA A 21 -4.80 12.82 -26.40
C ALA A 21 -5.53 12.72 -25.04
N VAL A 22 -5.19 11.71 -24.23
CA VAL A 22 -5.91 11.38 -23.00
C VAL A 22 -5.08 11.70 -21.77
N PHE A 23 -3.78 11.39 -21.80
CA PHE A 23 -2.92 11.47 -20.62
C PHE A 23 -2.01 12.71 -20.61
N GLY A 24 -2.17 13.64 -21.54
CA GLY A 24 -1.49 14.94 -21.54
C GLY A 24 0.01 14.88 -21.83
N TYR A 25 0.50 13.81 -22.45
CA TYR A 25 1.88 13.74 -22.90
C TYR A 25 2.15 14.63 -24.11
N LEU A 26 3.37 15.16 -24.21
CA LEU A 26 3.88 15.80 -25.42
C LEU A 26 4.57 14.74 -26.29
N ASP A 27 4.20 14.66 -27.57
CA ASP A 27 4.90 13.81 -28.54
C ASP A 27 6.27 14.42 -28.85
N GLU A 28 7.35 13.73 -28.48
CA GLU A 28 8.72 14.12 -28.83
C GLU A 28 9.22 13.44 -30.11
N GLY A 29 8.36 12.65 -30.76
CA GLY A 29 8.64 11.96 -32.00
C GLY A 29 9.34 10.62 -31.81
N ILE A 30 10.14 10.25 -32.80
CA ILE A 30 10.84 8.95 -32.84
C ILE A 30 12.17 9.12 -32.10
N ALA A 31 12.36 8.42 -30.99
CA ALA A 31 13.63 8.43 -30.25
C ALA A 31 14.67 7.51 -30.88
N CYS A 32 14.25 6.35 -31.37
CA CYS A 32 15.11 5.38 -32.07
C CYS A 32 14.26 4.39 -32.87
N TRP A 33 14.89 3.38 -33.46
CA TRP A 33 14.24 2.32 -34.23
C TRP A 33 14.58 0.94 -33.67
N THR A 34 13.57 0.10 -33.47
CA THR A 34 13.68 -1.24 -32.87
C THR A 34 13.60 -2.32 -33.96
N PRO A 35 14.37 -3.41 -33.84
CA PRO A 35 14.33 -4.49 -34.83
C PRO A 35 12.97 -5.19 -34.88
N THR A 36 12.63 -5.71 -36.05
CA THR A 36 11.53 -6.68 -36.17
C THR A 36 11.86 -7.93 -35.32
N PRO A 37 10.91 -8.46 -34.52
CA PRO A 37 11.17 -9.61 -33.66
C PRO A 37 11.75 -10.81 -34.43
N SER A 38 12.84 -11.37 -33.91
CA SER A 38 13.52 -12.56 -34.44
C SER A 38 14.25 -13.32 -33.34
N ALA A 39 14.85 -14.47 -33.68
CA ALA A 39 15.63 -15.27 -32.74
C ALA A 39 16.88 -14.54 -32.18
N ALA A 40 17.31 -13.43 -32.81
CA ALA A 40 18.43 -12.62 -32.36
C ALA A 40 18.02 -11.45 -31.44
N THR A 41 16.71 -11.23 -31.25
CA THR A 41 16.19 -10.13 -30.44
C THR A 41 15.72 -10.61 -29.07
N THR A 42 15.69 -9.71 -28.10
CA THR A 42 15.18 -9.94 -26.75
C THR A 42 14.06 -8.94 -26.44
N PRO A 43 13.04 -9.35 -25.66
CA PRO A 43 12.01 -8.44 -25.18
C PRO A 43 12.59 -7.28 -24.35
N LEU A 44 12.09 -6.07 -24.60
CA LEU A 44 12.21 -4.94 -23.69
C LEU A 44 10.93 -4.86 -22.85
N PHE A 45 11.01 -5.25 -21.58
CA PHE A 45 9.91 -5.16 -20.64
C PHE A 45 9.66 -3.70 -20.26
N ARG A 46 8.40 -3.31 -20.15
CA ARG A 46 7.96 -2.02 -19.60
C ARG A 46 7.28 -2.25 -18.27
N LEU A 47 7.69 -1.48 -17.28
CA LEU A 47 7.14 -1.50 -15.94
C LEU A 47 6.72 -0.08 -15.57
N VAL A 48 5.66 0.03 -14.76
CA VAL A 48 5.21 1.31 -14.21
C VAL A 48 5.25 1.26 -12.69
N HIS A 49 5.81 2.29 -12.04
CA HIS A 49 5.74 2.42 -10.59
C HIS A 49 4.61 3.39 -10.23
N PRO A 50 3.42 2.90 -9.84
CA PRO A 50 2.24 3.75 -9.66
C PRO A 50 2.56 4.88 -8.69
N ALA A 51 3.08 4.59 -7.49
CA ALA A 51 3.38 5.62 -6.49
C ALA A 51 4.41 6.71 -6.91
N ALA A 52 5.22 6.46 -7.93
CA ALA A 52 6.27 7.39 -8.40
C ALA A 52 5.89 8.10 -9.70
N GLY A 53 4.98 7.51 -10.49
CA GLY A 53 4.65 7.96 -11.85
C GLY A 53 5.87 7.91 -12.75
N ASP A 54 6.53 6.75 -12.80
CA ASP A 54 7.75 6.49 -13.57
C ASP A 54 7.61 5.21 -14.40
N HIS A 55 8.07 5.27 -15.65
CA HIS A 55 8.19 4.10 -16.51
C HIS A 55 9.63 3.60 -16.58
N PHE A 56 9.79 2.32 -16.25
CA PHE A 56 11.06 1.63 -16.25
C PHE A 56 11.12 0.57 -17.35
N TYR A 57 12.25 0.47 -18.06
CA TYR A 57 12.44 -0.44 -19.19
C TYR A 57 13.69 -1.28 -18.98
N THR A 58 13.55 -2.59 -19.16
CA THR A 58 14.67 -3.52 -19.00
C THR A 58 14.57 -4.73 -19.93
N THR A 59 15.71 -5.24 -20.37
CA THR A 59 15.82 -6.52 -21.07
C THR A 59 16.01 -7.70 -20.11
N SER A 60 16.30 -7.42 -18.83
CA SER A 60 16.56 -8.42 -17.80
C SER A 60 15.26 -8.86 -17.13
N ALA A 61 14.86 -10.11 -17.36
CA ALA A 61 13.73 -10.72 -16.65
C ALA A 61 13.95 -10.72 -15.13
N ALA A 62 15.19 -10.91 -14.66
CA ALA A 62 15.50 -10.87 -13.23
C ALA A 62 15.37 -9.45 -12.63
N GLU A 63 15.73 -8.40 -13.38
CA GLU A 63 15.56 -7.01 -12.93
C GLU A 63 14.08 -6.66 -12.87
N ARG A 64 13.29 -7.05 -13.88
CA ARG A 64 11.83 -6.94 -13.88
C ARG A 64 11.21 -7.65 -12.68
N ASP A 65 11.54 -8.93 -12.46
CA ASP A 65 10.96 -9.73 -11.38
C ASP A 65 11.29 -9.15 -10.00
N ASN A 66 12.52 -8.64 -9.82
CA ASN A 66 12.91 -7.94 -8.60
C ASN A 66 12.20 -6.59 -8.44
N ALA A 67 12.04 -5.82 -9.51
CA ALA A 67 11.32 -4.54 -9.46
C ALA A 67 9.85 -4.74 -9.05
N VAL A 68 9.21 -5.79 -9.56
CA VAL A 68 7.84 -6.17 -9.17
C VAL A 68 7.80 -6.65 -7.72
N ALA A 69 8.67 -7.59 -7.34
CA ALA A 69 8.59 -8.24 -6.04
C ALA A 69 9.05 -7.36 -4.87
N ALA A 70 10.01 -6.46 -5.09
CA ALA A 70 10.70 -5.74 -4.01
C ALA A 70 10.56 -4.21 -4.07
N ILE A 71 10.24 -3.63 -5.23
CA ILE A 71 10.27 -2.18 -5.42
C ILE A 71 8.84 -1.62 -5.63
N GLY A 72 7.88 -2.45 -6.04
CA GLY A 72 6.48 -2.03 -6.22
C GLY A 72 6.14 -1.58 -7.64
N PHE A 73 6.95 -1.97 -8.62
CA PHE A 73 6.59 -1.80 -10.03
C PHE A 73 5.51 -2.80 -10.47
N ILE A 74 4.69 -2.42 -11.43
CA ILE A 74 3.74 -3.28 -12.13
C ILE A 74 4.32 -3.60 -13.51
N ASP A 75 4.38 -4.88 -13.87
CA ASP A 75 4.78 -5.33 -15.21
C ASP A 75 3.65 -5.07 -16.21
N GLU A 76 3.90 -4.20 -17.18
CA GLU A 76 2.97 -3.91 -18.29
C GLU A 76 3.22 -4.80 -19.51
N GLY A 77 4.20 -5.69 -19.44
CA GLY A 77 4.56 -6.65 -20.47
C GLY A 77 5.69 -6.15 -21.39
N VAL A 78 5.71 -6.70 -22.61
CA VAL A 78 6.77 -6.40 -23.59
C VAL A 78 6.39 -5.16 -24.38
N ALA A 79 7.15 -4.08 -24.23
CA ALA A 79 6.93 -2.85 -25.00
C ALA A 79 7.41 -2.98 -26.46
N CYS A 80 8.55 -3.64 -26.69
CA CYS A 80 9.07 -3.93 -28.02
C CYS A 80 10.18 -4.99 -27.94
N HIS A 81 10.78 -5.37 -29.08
CA HIS A 81 11.98 -6.21 -29.12
C HIS A 81 13.22 -5.38 -29.47
N VAL A 82 14.34 -5.67 -28.82
CA VAL A 82 15.63 -4.97 -28.98
C VAL A 82 16.78 -5.96 -29.06
N PHE A 83 18.01 -5.49 -29.27
CA PHE A 83 19.20 -6.32 -29.08
C PHE A 83 19.77 -6.08 -27.68
N ALA A 84 20.04 -7.14 -26.92
CA ALA A 84 20.72 -7.01 -25.64
C ALA A 84 22.15 -6.48 -25.84
N ASP A 85 22.87 -7.06 -26.81
CA ASP A 85 24.25 -6.73 -27.16
C ASP A 85 24.38 -6.00 -28.49
N ALA A 86 25.49 -5.30 -28.68
CA ALA A 86 25.80 -4.57 -29.90
C ALA A 86 25.73 -5.46 -31.15
N GLN A 87 24.94 -5.04 -32.13
CA GLN A 87 24.88 -5.61 -33.46
C GLN A 87 25.42 -4.63 -34.51
N ALA A 88 25.74 -5.14 -35.70
CA ALA A 88 26.18 -4.30 -36.81
C ALA A 88 25.14 -3.21 -37.12
N GLY A 89 25.58 -1.95 -37.13
CA GLY A 89 24.74 -0.79 -37.42
C GLY A 89 23.82 -0.34 -36.28
N THR A 90 23.97 -0.88 -35.07
CA THR A 90 23.23 -0.43 -33.88
C THR A 90 24.03 0.57 -33.04
N VAL A 91 23.31 1.36 -32.24
CA VAL A 91 23.83 2.27 -31.23
C VAL A 91 23.27 1.88 -29.86
N PRO A 92 23.95 2.22 -28.75
CA PRO A 92 23.40 1.98 -27.42
C PRO A 92 22.20 2.88 -27.14
N LEU A 93 21.16 2.32 -26.53
CA LEU A 93 20.12 3.07 -25.82
C LEU A 93 20.56 3.22 -24.35
N LEU A 94 20.82 4.44 -23.95
CA LEU A 94 21.37 4.79 -22.63
C LEU A 94 20.23 5.02 -21.65
N ARG A 95 20.32 4.47 -20.43
CA ARG A 95 19.36 4.64 -19.34
C ARG A 95 19.91 5.61 -18.31
N LEU A 96 19.10 6.58 -17.92
CA LEU A 96 19.42 7.58 -16.91
C LEU A 96 18.31 7.63 -15.87
N PHE A 97 18.66 7.89 -14.61
CA PHE A 97 17.70 7.98 -13.50
C PHE A 97 17.84 9.28 -12.73
N HIS A 98 16.73 9.97 -12.45
CA HIS A 98 16.75 11.18 -11.62
C HIS A 98 16.23 10.89 -10.19
N PRO A 99 17.09 10.91 -9.16
CA PRO A 99 16.73 10.43 -7.81
C PRO A 99 15.68 11.30 -7.10
N GLY A 100 15.51 12.56 -7.51
CA GLY A 100 14.52 13.48 -6.92
C GLY A 100 13.11 13.27 -7.46
N SER A 101 12.97 13.18 -8.79
CA SER A 101 11.67 13.03 -9.47
C SER A 101 11.25 11.57 -9.63
N LYS A 102 12.21 10.66 -9.47
CA LYS A 102 12.10 9.21 -9.68
C LYS A 102 11.89 8.80 -11.15
N ASP A 103 12.12 9.70 -12.10
CA ASP A 103 11.96 9.46 -13.54
C ASP A 103 13.17 8.76 -14.17
N HIS A 104 12.91 7.79 -15.05
CA HIS A 104 13.88 7.20 -15.97
C HIS A 104 13.78 7.84 -17.37
N PHE A 105 14.95 8.17 -17.92
CA PHE A 105 15.10 8.75 -19.24
C PHE A 105 15.98 7.86 -20.13
N TYR A 106 15.57 7.66 -21.40
CA TYR A 106 16.26 6.81 -22.35
C TYR A 106 16.63 7.59 -23.61
N THR A 107 17.90 7.52 -24.03
CA THR A 107 18.37 8.25 -25.21
C THR A 107 19.52 7.54 -25.92
N THR A 108 19.55 7.66 -27.25
CA THR A 108 20.71 7.32 -28.08
C THR A 108 21.66 8.51 -28.27
N SER A 109 21.24 9.72 -27.87
CA SER A 109 21.98 10.96 -28.05
C SER A 109 22.97 11.20 -26.91
N GLN A 110 24.25 11.17 -27.25
CA GLN A 110 25.32 11.50 -26.31
C GLN A 110 25.22 12.94 -25.77
N ALA A 111 24.68 13.86 -26.57
CA ALA A 111 24.46 15.24 -26.16
C ALA A 111 23.32 15.36 -25.13
N GLU A 112 22.20 14.66 -25.33
CA GLU A 112 21.10 14.61 -24.35
C GLU A 112 21.57 14.00 -23.03
N ARG A 113 22.30 12.87 -23.08
CA ARG A 113 22.90 12.25 -21.89
C ARG A 113 23.79 13.25 -21.14
N THR A 114 24.66 13.95 -21.84
CA THR A 114 25.60 14.90 -21.21
C THR A 114 24.86 16.04 -20.52
N PHE A 115 23.81 16.58 -21.16
CA PHE A 115 22.98 17.62 -20.57
C PHE A 115 22.18 17.10 -19.36
N ALA A 116 21.58 15.92 -19.47
CA ALA A 116 20.80 15.30 -18.40
C ALA A 116 21.62 15.14 -17.11
N ILE A 117 22.87 14.69 -17.25
CA ILE A 117 23.78 14.53 -16.11
C ILE A 117 24.25 15.89 -15.56
N SER A 118 24.76 16.76 -16.43
CA SER A 118 25.45 17.98 -15.98
C SER A 118 24.51 19.11 -15.57
N ALA A 119 23.29 19.15 -16.09
CA ALA A 119 22.38 20.27 -15.94
C ALA A 119 21.00 19.89 -15.38
N ALA A 120 20.57 18.63 -15.51
CA ALA A 120 19.27 18.18 -15.04
C ALA A 120 19.35 17.23 -13.82
N GLY A 121 20.53 16.81 -13.38
CA GLY A 121 20.71 16.02 -12.15
C GLY A 121 20.44 14.52 -12.31
N TYR A 122 20.36 14.02 -13.54
CA TYR A 122 20.26 12.57 -13.77
C TYR A 122 21.59 11.87 -13.47
N ILE A 123 21.46 10.63 -13.00
CA ILE A 123 22.55 9.68 -12.86
C ILE A 123 22.53 8.77 -14.08
N ASP A 124 23.69 8.52 -14.68
CA ASP A 124 23.82 7.57 -15.77
C ASP A 124 23.88 6.14 -15.24
N GLU A 125 22.96 5.29 -15.70
CA GLU A 125 22.89 3.88 -15.35
C GLU A 125 23.51 2.97 -16.43
N GLY A 126 23.98 3.55 -17.53
CA GLY A 126 24.68 2.86 -18.60
C GLY A 126 23.79 2.42 -19.75
N VAL A 127 24.21 1.38 -20.46
CA VAL A 127 23.52 0.87 -21.66
C VAL A 127 22.40 -0.08 -21.25
N ALA A 128 21.16 0.25 -21.60
CA ALA A 128 20.01 -0.64 -21.36
C ALA A 128 19.87 -1.73 -22.43
N CYS A 129 20.11 -1.35 -23.69
CA CYS A 129 20.05 -2.24 -24.85
C CYS A 129 20.68 -1.55 -26.08
N HIS A 130 20.62 -2.22 -27.23
CA HIS A 130 21.07 -1.70 -28.51
C HIS A 130 19.91 -1.61 -29.52
N VAL A 131 19.87 -0.48 -30.23
CA VAL A 131 18.80 -0.07 -31.15
C VAL A 131 19.40 0.56 -32.41
N TYR A 132 18.58 0.85 -33.40
CA TYR A 132 19.01 1.60 -34.58
C TYR A 132 18.73 3.11 -34.41
N ASP A 133 19.62 3.97 -34.88
CA ASP A 133 19.46 5.43 -34.89
C ASP A 133 18.75 5.96 -36.16
N SER A 134 18.59 5.12 -37.18
CA SER A 134 17.95 5.48 -38.45
C SER A 134 16.90 4.44 -38.88
N ALA A 135 15.93 4.92 -39.67
CA ALA A 135 14.89 4.10 -40.28
C ALA A 135 15.44 3.03 -41.24
N GLY A 136 14.66 1.99 -41.48
CA GLY A 136 15.01 0.85 -42.35
C GLY A 136 13.80 -0.05 -42.59
N GLN A 137 13.91 -1.00 -43.53
CA GLN A 137 12.78 -1.90 -43.87
C GLN A 137 12.51 -2.97 -42.81
N ASP A 138 13.49 -3.24 -41.94
CA ASP A 138 13.50 -4.34 -40.97
C ASP A 138 13.28 -3.86 -39.53
N ARG A 139 12.84 -2.62 -39.33
CA ARG A 139 12.75 -1.97 -38.02
C ARG A 139 11.53 -1.06 -37.90
N ALA A 140 11.00 -0.93 -36.69
CA ALA A 140 9.87 -0.09 -36.33
C ALA A 140 10.33 1.13 -35.52
N PRO A 141 9.61 2.26 -35.53
CA PRO A 141 9.94 3.39 -34.70
C PRO A 141 9.63 3.09 -33.23
N LEU A 142 10.51 3.51 -32.32
CA LEU A 142 10.19 3.68 -30.90
C LEU A 142 9.90 5.15 -30.66
N PHE A 143 8.65 5.45 -30.36
CA PHE A 143 8.21 6.81 -30.04
C PHE A 143 8.60 7.15 -28.60
N ARG A 144 8.96 8.41 -28.37
CA ARG A 144 9.15 8.98 -27.04
C ARG A 144 8.11 10.07 -26.85
N ALA A 145 7.40 9.98 -25.74
CA ALA A 145 6.49 11.02 -25.29
C ALA A 145 6.96 11.48 -23.91
N TYR A 146 6.93 12.79 -23.68
CA TYR A 146 7.34 13.38 -22.41
C TYR A 146 6.18 14.13 -21.79
N LYS A 147 5.93 13.85 -20.52
CA LYS A 147 5.00 14.63 -19.73
C LYS A 147 5.77 15.52 -18.78
N ARG A 148 5.46 16.81 -18.78
CA ARG A 148 6.03 17.75 -17.82
C ARG A 148 5.00 18.10 -16.78
N TYR A 149 5.37 17.94 -15.52
CA TYR A 149 4.59 18.45 -14.40
C TYR A 149 5.22 19.76 -13.94
N GLY A 150 4.40 20.80 -13.85
CA GLY A 150 4.77 22.07 -13.21
C GLY A 150 4.48 22.08 -11.72
N ALA A 151 3.64 21.15 -11.25
CA ALA A 151 3.08 21.13 -9.92
C ALA A 151 2.94 19.70 -9.38
N MET A 152 3.10 19.54 -8.06
CA MET A 152 3.04 18.24 -7.38
C MET A 152 2.33 18.34 -6.03
N VAL A 153 1.59 17.29 -5.67
CA VAL A 153 1.07 17.07 -4.33
C VAL A 153 1.72 15.82 -3.70
N GLY A 154 2.14 15.93 -2.44
CA GLY A 154 2.74 14.83 -1.67
C GLY A 154 1.72 14.18 -0.74
N LEU A 155 1.56 12.85 -0.81
CA LEU A 155 0.63 12.09 0.04
C LEU A 155 1.36 11.10 0.94
N HIS A 156 0.95 11.01 2.20
CA HIS A 156 1.27 9.92 3.09
C HIS A 156 0.03 9.06 3.33
N LEU A 157 0.10 7.78 2.94
CA LEU A 157 -0.99 6.83 3.08
C LEU A 157 -0.83 6.06 4.40
N ILE A 158 -1.85 6.09 5.24
CA ILE A 158 -1.83 5.52 6.59
C ILE A 158 -2.99 4.55 6.71
N LEU A 159 -2.68 3.25 6.79
CA LEU A 159 -3.70 2.24 7.06
C LEU A 159 -3.90 2.18 8.56
N VAL A 160 -5.08 2.61 9.01
CA VAL A 160 -5.48 2.54 10.42
C VAL A 160 -5.87 1.10 10.70
N GLN A 161 -5.35 0.49 11.76
CA GLN A 161 -5.54 -0.93 12.05
C GLN A 161 -6.17 -1.16 13.43
N ASP A 162 -6.93 -2.25 13.52
CA ASP A 162 -7.59 -2.78 14.71
C ASP A 162 -6.56 -3.55 15.54
N TYR A 163 -5.87 -4.52 14.92
CA TYR A 163 -4.86 -5.33 15.57
C TYR A 163 -3.45 -4.83 15.26
N ALA A 164 -2.58 -4.83 16.27
CA ALA A 164 -1.13 -4.76 16.11
C ALA A 164 -0.55 -6.17 16.01
N ASP A 165 0.38 -6.42 15.07
CA ASP A 165 1.17 -7.66 15.05
C ASP A 165 2.29 -7.54 16.08
N GLU A 166 2.25 -8.37 17.11
CA GLU A 166 3.30 -8.44 18.14
C GLU A 166 4.35 -9.53 17.81
N GLY A 167 4.24 -10.17 16.65
CA GLY A 167 5.17 -11.15 16.13
C GLY A 167 4.88 -12.57 16.58
N THR A 168 5.91 -13.42 16.55
CA THR A 168 5.82 -14.82 16.95
C THR A 168 5.95 -14.95 18.47
N ALA A 169 4.88 -15.40 19.13
CA ALA A 169 4.90 -15.63 20.57
C ALA A 169 5.64 -16.92 20.96
N CYS A 170 5.49 -17.97 20.13
CA CYS A 170 6.14 -19.27 20.31
C CYS A 170 5.99 -20.13 19.04
N HIS A 171 6.50 -21.36 19.08
CA HIS A 171 6.41 -22.35 18.03
C HIS A 171 5.62 -23.59 18.48
N VAL A 172 4.66 -24.00 17.66
CA VAL A 172 3.66 -25.05 17.95
C VAL A 172 3.49 -26.00 16.76
N PHE A 173 2.73 -27.08 16.91
CA PHE A 173 2.42 -27.97 15.79
C PHE A 173 1.06 -27.61 15.17
N ALA A 174 1.02 -27.39 13.86
CA ALA A 174 -0.24 -27.11 13.15
C ALA A 174 -1.18 -28.34 13.11
N ALA A 175 -0.63 -29.54 13.23
CA ALA A 175 -1.34 -30.81 13.18
C ALA A 175 -0.89 -31.73 14.33
N PRO A 176 -1.64 -32.80 14.66
CA PRO A 176 -1.26 -33.72 15.73
C PRO A 176 0.16 -34.28 15.53
N ALA A 177 0.96 -34.22 16.59
CA ALA A 177 2.30 -34.79 16.68
C ALA A 177 2.43 -35.68 17.94
N PRO A 178 3.46 -36.55 18.04
CA PRO A 178 3.66 -37.39 19.22
C PRO A 178 3.66 -36.60 20.53
N ASN A 179 2.90 -37.09 21.52
CA ASN A 179 2.76 -36.48 22.85
C ASN A 179 2.10 -35.08 22.89
N THR A 180 1.45 -34.65 21.81
CA THR A 180 0.71 -33.38 21.78
C THR A 180 -0.77 -33.56 22.02
N THR A 181 -1.42 -32.51 22.52
CA THR A 181 -2.87 -32.38 22.71
C THR A 181 -3.38 -31.15 21.94
N PRO A 182 -4.64 -31.12 21.48
CA PRO A 182 -5.21 -29.90 20.91
C PRO A 182 -5.21 -28.74 21.91
N LEU A 183 -4.91 -27.54 21.41
CA LEU A 183 -5.23 -26.27 22.02
C LEU A 183 -6.48 -25.72 21.32
N PHE A 184 -7.60 -25.69 22.05
CA PHE A 184 -8.86 -25.14 21.56
C PHE A 184 -8.81 -23.62 21.59
N ARG A 185 -9.38 -22.97 20.57
CA ARG A 185 -9.62 -21.53 20.55
C ARG A 185 -11.11 -21.27 20.62
N LEU A 186 -11.50 -20.34 21.48
CA LEU A 186 -12.86 -19.89 21.65
C LEU A 186 -12.92 -18.37 21.55
N VAL A 187 -14.06 -17.84 21.08
CA VAL A 187 -14.31 -16.40 21.01
C VAL A 187 -15.57 -16.03 21.77
N HIS A 188 -15.53 -14.95 22.55
CA HIS A 188 -16.72 -14.39 23.20
C HIS A 188 -17.18 -13.11 22.47
N PRO A 189 -18.12 -13.19 21.51
CA PRO A 189 -18.42 -12.10 20.58
C PRO A 189 -18.88 -10.79 21.26
N ALA A 190 -19.53 -10.87 22.42
CA ALA A 190 -19.99 -9.68 23.16
C ALA A 190 -18.93 -9.07 24.09
N ALA A 191 -17.87 -9.82 24.41
CA ALA A 191 -16.76 -9.33 25.25
C ALA A 191 -15.56 -8.95 24.40
N GLY A 192 -15.43 -9.54 23.21
CA GLY A 192 -14.32 -9.34 22.29
C GLY A 192 -13.10 -10.21 22.62
N ASP A 193 -13.19 -11.13 23.57
CA ASP A 193 -12.08 -11.93 24.11
C ASP A 193 -11.89 -13.27 23.38
N HIS A 194 -10.62 -13.66 23.17
CA HIS A 194 -10.23 -15.00 22.75
C HIS A 194 -9.63 -15.82 23.89
N PHE A 195 -10.20 -17.00 24.08
CA PHE A 195 -9.81 -17.94 25.13
C PHE A 195 -9.17 -19.21 24.55
N TYR A 196 -8.07 -19.66 25.14
CA TYR A 196 -7.31 -20.82 24.70
C TYR A 196 -7.12 -21.82 25.83
N THR A 197 -7.47 -23.08 25.58
CA THR A 197 -7.35 -24.14 26.58
C THR A 197 -7.05 -25.49 25.96
N THR A 198 -6.29 -26.31 26.68
CA THR A 198 -6.09 -27.74 26.37
C THR A 198 -7.17 -28.63 27.00
N SER A 199 -7.98 -28.08 27.91
CA SER A 199 -9.02 -28.81 28.63
C SER A 199 -10.34 -28.79 27.88
N ALA A 200 -10.76 -29.95 27.37
CA ALA A 200 -12.07 -30.10 26.74
C ALA A 200 -13.22 -29.75 27.70
N ALA A 201 -13.09 -30.05 28.99
CA ALA A 201 -14.10 -29.72 29.99
C ALA A 201 -14.21 -28.20 30.24
N GLU A 202 -13.08 -27.48 30.20
CA GLU A 202 -13.06 -26.01 30.36
C GLU A 202 -13.70 -25.34 29.13
N ARG A 203 -13.34 -25.80 27.92
CA ARG A 203 -13.99 -25.39 26.67
C ARG A 203 -15.51 -25.62 26.72
N ASP A 204 -15.94 -26.83 27.07
CA ASP A 204 -17.36 -27.20 27.09
C ASP A 204 -18.15 -26.34 28.09
N ASN A 205 -17.56 -26.04 29.26
CA ASN A 205 -18.16 -25.14 30.24
C ASN A 205 -18.20 -23.68 29.75
N ALA A 206 -17.13 -23.19 29.11
CA ALA A 206 -17.09 -21.83 28.56
C ALA A 206 -18.18 -21.62 27.51
N VAL A 207 -18.42 -22.62 26.66
CA VAL A 207 -19.51 -22.60 25.67
C VAL A 207 -20.88 -22.67 26.35
N ALA A 208 -21.08 -23.63 27.25
CA ALA A 208 -22.40 -23.89 27.83
C ALA A 208 -22.87 -22.83 28.84
N ALA A 209 -21.95 -22.21 29.59
CA ALA A 209 -22.27 -21.39 30.75
C ALA A 209 -21.81 -19.93 30.64
N ILE A 210 -20.81 -19.62 29.81
CA ILE A 210 -20.17 -18.29 29.79
C ILE A 210 -20.50 -17.53 28.49
N GLY A 211 -20.86 -18.23 27.41
CA GLY A 211 -21.26 -17.61 26.14
C GLY A 211 -20.14 -17.53 25.10
N PHE A 212 -19.05 -18.27 25.29
CA PHE A 212 -18.03 -18.46 24.26
C PHE A 212 -18.55 -19.32 23.11
N ILE A 213 -18.00 -19.10 21.93
CA ILE A 213 -18.20 -19.93 20.75
C ILE A 213 -16.90 -20.72 20.53
N ASP A 214 -17.00 -22.03 20.38
CA ASP A 214 -15.86 -22.89 20.04
C ASP A 214 -15.50 -22.71 18.56
N GLU A 215 -14.31 -22.18 18.29
CA GLU A 215 -13.76 -22.01 16.94
C GLU A 215 -12.93 -23.23 16.50
N GLY A 216 -12.81 -24.25 17.36
CA GLY A 216 -12.13 -25.50 17.10
C GLY A 216 -10.68 -25.53 17.57
N VAL A 217 -9.89 -26.41 16.97
CA VAL A 217 -8.49 -26.61 17.34
C VAL A 217 -7.62 -25.59 16.62
N ALA A 218 -7.00 -24.68 17.37
CA ALA A 218 -6.08 -23.69 16.80
C ALA A 218 -4.72 -24.29 16.46
N CYS A 219 -4.19 -25.15 17.33
CA CYS A 219 -2.92 -25.86 17.12
C CYS A 219 -2.80 -27.05 18.09
N HIS A 220 -1.65 -27.74 18.05
CA HIS A 220 -1.31 -28.82 18.96
C HIS A 220 -0.06 -28.46 19.78
N VAL A 221 -0.14 -28.69 21.09
CA VAL A 221 0.85 -28.28 22.10
C VAL A 221 1.12 -29.43 23.07
N PHE A 222 2.13 -29.31 23.93
CA PHE A 222 2.34 -30.28 25.00
C PHE A 222 1.55 -29.87 26.25
N ALA A 223 0.77 -30.78 26.82
CA ALA A 223 0.09 -30.51 28.10
C ALA A 223 1.12 -30.33 29.22
N ASP A 224 2.09 -31.24 29.28
CA ASP A 224 3.15 -31.28 30.29
C ASP A 224 4.52 -30.89 29.72
N ALA A 225 5.43 -30.49 30.60
CA ALA A 225 6.81 -30.15 30.24
C ALA A 225 7.50 -31.28 29.46
N GLN A 226 8.16 -30.93 28.36
CA GLN A 226 8.99 -31.84 27.56
C GLN A 226 10.40 -31.26 27.47
N ALA A 227 11.35 -32.07 27.02
CA ALA A 227 12.71 -31.59 26.79
C ALA A 227 12.71 -30.45 25.75
N GLY A 228 13.27 -29.30 26.13
CA GLY A 228 13.40 -28.13 25.25
C GLY A 228 12.15 -27.24 25.16
N THR A 229 11.08 -27.51 25.91
CA THR A 229 9.90 -26.65 25.95
C THR A 229 9.94 -25.65 27.10
N VAL A 230 9.19 -24.56 26.96
CA VAL A 230 8.94 -23.52 27.96
C VAL A 230 7.43 -23.45 28.25
N PRO A 231 7.01 -23.00 29.44
CA PRO A 231 5.59 -22.83 29.73
C PRO A 231 4.98 -21.67 28.93
N LEU A 232 3.75 -21.86 28.45
CA LEU A 232 2.88 -20.79 27.99
C LEU A 232 1.97 -20.38 29.17
N LEU A 233 2.18 -19.17 29.66
CA LEU A 233 1.57 -18.60 30.86
C LEU A 233 0.24 -17.95 30.49
N ARG A 234 -0.85 -18.28 31.18
CA ARG A 234 -2.18 -17.67 30.98
C ARG A 234 -2.44 -16.62 32.04
N LEU A 235 -2.91 -15.46 31.59
CA LEU A 235 -3.29 -14.33 32.43
C LEU A 235 -4.68 -13.83 32.03
N PHE A 236 -5.42 -13.26 32.97
CA PHE A 236 -6.74 -12.69 32.72
C PHE A 236 -6.88 -11.29 33.32
N HIS A 237 -7.41 -10.33 32.54
CA HIS A 237 -7.69 -8.98 33.03
C HIS A 237 -9.20 -8.79 33.26
N PRO A 238 -9.68 -8.70 34.52
CA PRO A 238 -11.11 -8.70 34.82
C PRO A 238 -11.86 -7.45 34.32
N GLY A 239 -11.16 -6.33 34.11
CA GLY A 239 -11.77 -5.09 33.64
C GLY A 239 -12.09 -5.09 32.15
N SER A 240 -11.15 -5.55 31.32
CA SER A 240 -11.32 -5.67 29.85
C SER A 240 -11.93 -7.01 29.46
N LYS A 241 -11.85 -8.01 30.35
CA LYS A 241 -12.19 -9.41 30.13
C LYS A 241 -11.27 -10.11 29.12
N ASP A 242 -10.03 -9.64 28.99
CA ASP A 242 -9.02 -10.14 28.04
C ASP A 242 -8.19 -11.28 28.64
N HIS A 243 -7.96 -12.35 27.87
CA HIS A 243 -6.96 -13.36 28.16
C HIS A 243 -5.64 -13.10 27.40
N PHE A 244 -4.56 -13.09 28.17
CA PHE A 244 -3.21 -12.86 27.67
C PHE A 244 -2.32 -14.09 27.86
N TYR A 245 -1.53 -14.45 26.84
CA TYR A 245 -0.66 -15.62 26.84
C TYR A 245 0.77 -15.23 26.49
N THR A 246 1.73 -15.65 27.31
CA THR A 246 3.15 -15.34 27.10
C THR A 246 4.07 -16.46 27.57
N THR A 247 5.21 -16.60 26.90
CA THR A 247 6.32 -17.45 27.36
C THR A 247 7.33 -16.65 28.22
N SER A 248 7.18 -15.33 28.31
CA SER A 248 8.07 -14.43 29.04
C SER A 248 7.61 -14.22 30.47
N GLU A 249 8.44 -14.65 31.43
CA GLU A 249 8.19 -14.41 32.85
C GLU A 249 8.20 -12.92 33.20
N ALA A 250 9.06 -12.13 32.55
CA ALA A 250 9.11 -10.69 32.75
C ALA A 250 7.83 -9.99 32.26
N GLU A 251 7.24 -10.48 31.17
CA GLU A 251 5.99 -9.94 30.64
C GLU A 251 4.80 -10.31 31.53
N ARG A 252 4.76 -11.56 32.04
CA ARG A 252 3.83 -11.97 33.11
C ARG A 252 3.95 -11.04 34.32
N ASP A 253 5.16 -10.82 34.81
CA ASP A 253 5.39 -10.03 36.02
C ASP A 253 4.98 -8.57 35.83
N TYR A 254 5.24 -7.98 34.66
CA TYR A 254 4.75 -6.64 34.35
C TYR A 254 3.22 -6.60 34.25
N ALA A 255 2.60 -7.57 33.55
CA ALA A 255 1.17 -7.62 33.37
C ALA A 255 0.42 -7.70 34.72
N VAL A 256 0.95 -8.50 35.66
CA VAL A 256 0.40 -8.63 37.03
C VAL A 256 0.64 -7.37 37.86
N ASN A 257 1.87 -6.85 37.89
CA ASN A 257 2.24 -5.79 38.82
C ASN A 257 1.86 -4.38 38.35
N ALA A 258 1.68 -4.18 37.04
CA ALA A 258 1.48 -2.85 36.45
C ALA A 258 0.25 -2.74 35.54
N ALA A 259 -0.19 -3.84 34.90
CA ALA A 259 -1.28 -3.79 33.92
C ALA A 259 -2.62 -4.40 34.41
N GLY A 260 -2.70 -4.84 35.67
CA GLY A 260 -3.96 -5.29 36.30
C GLY A 260 -4.39 -6.72 35.96
N TYR A 261 -3.53 -7.51 35.33
CA TYR A 261 -3.82 -8.92 35.03
C TYR A 261 -3.67 -9.81 36.27
N THR A 262 -4.42 -10.91 36.29
CA THR A 262 -4.24 -12.00 37.24
C THR A 262 -3.59 -13.19 36.53
N PHE A 263 -2.52 -13.73 37.10
CA PHE A 263 -1.91 -14.96 36.59
C PHE A 263 -2.77 -16.17 36.95
N GLU A 264 -3.21 -16.92 35.93
CA GLU A 264 -4.10 -18.07 36.11
C GLU A 264 -3.37 -19.42 36.08
N GLY A 265 -2.10 -19.43 35.66
CA GLY A 265 -1.25 -20.62 35.64
C GLY A 265 -0.62 -20.90 34.28
N ILE A 266 -0.09 -22.12 34.15
CA ILE A 266 0.48 -22.62 32.88
C ILE A 266 -0.66 -23.22 32.05
N ALA A 267 -0.90 -22.69 30.86
CA ALA A 267 -1.90 -23.22 29.94
C ALA A 267 -1.42 -24.49 29.24
N CYS A 268 -0.15 -24.50 28.82
CA CYS A 268 0.51 -25.61 28.13
C CYS A 268 2.03 -25.37 28.06
N HIS A 269 2.76 -26.24 27.37
CA HIS A 269 4.18 -26.10 27.07
C HIS A 269 4.41 -26.07 25.56
N VAL A 270 5.30 -25.18 25.14
CA VAL A 270 5.59 -24.84 23.72
C VAL A 270 7.09 -24.69 23.50
N PHE A 271 7.53 -24.62 22.24
CA PHE A 271 8.92 -24.26 21.95
C PHE A 271 9.05 -22.74 21.84
N ALA A 272 10.05 -22.14 22.50
CA ALA A 272 10.36 -20.73 22.32
C ALA A 272 10.87 -20.48 20.88
N ASP A 273 11.81 -21.32 20.45
CA ASP A 273 12.50 -21.23 19.16
C ASP A 273 11.97 -22.26 18.14
N PRO A 274 12.15 -22.02 16.82
CA PRO A 274 11.73 -22.96 15.79
C PRO A 274 12.33 -24.35 15.98
N GLN A 275 11.49 -25.38 15.96
CA GLN A 275 11.89 -26.79 15.93
C GLN A 275 11.37 -27.47 14.66
N ALA A 276 11.98 -28.60 14.30
CA ALA A 276 11.55 -29.38 13.15
C ALA A 276 10.07 -29.78 13.27
N GLY A 277 9.27 -29.46 12.24
CA GLY A 277 7.83 -29.76 12.18
C GLY A 277 6.93 -28.77 12.92
N THR A 278 7.49 -27.69 13.48
CA THR A 278 6.70 -26.62 14.12
C THR A 278 6.43 -25.45 13.18
N THR A 279 5.40 -24.68 13.50
CA THR A 279 5.03 -23.41 12.84
C THR A 279 4.98 -22.30 13.90
N PRO A 280 5.23 -21.03 13.55
CA PRO A 280 4.99 -19.92 14.46
C PRO A 280 3.52 -19.84 14.88
N LEU A 281 3.30 -19.53 16.16
CA LEU A 281 2.04 -19.00 16.70
C LEU A 281 2.19 -17.48 16.80
N TYR A 282 1.51 -16.75 15.93
CA TYR A 282 1.51 -15.29 15.91
C TYR A 282 0.63 -14.75 17.04
N ARG A 283 1.04 -13.66 17.66
CA ARG A 283 0.26 -12.90 18.66
C ARG A 283 -0.11 -11.55 18.08
N LEU A 284 -1.39 -11.25 18.11
CA LEU A 284 -1.95 -9.99 17.66
C LEU A 284 -2.67 -9.32 18.83
N TYR A 285 -2.59 -8.00 18.92
CA TYR A 285 -3.19 -7.24 20.01
C TYR A 285 -4.16 -6.18 19.49
N LEU A 286 -5.43 -6.31 19.86
CA LEU A 286 -6.46 -5.28 19.69
C LEU A 286 -6.50 -4.45 20.96
N HIS A 287 -5.77 -3.33 20.99
CA HIS A 287 -5.73 -2.49 22.18
C HIS A 287 -7.10 -1.84 22.50
N PRO A 288 -7.53 -1.75 23.78
CA PRO A 288 -7.07 -2.46 24.97
C PRO A 288 -7.88 -3.74 25.24
N ARG A 289 -8.50 -4.32 24.22
CA ARG A 289 -9.61 -5.26 24.34
C ARG A 289 -9.20 -6.73 24.34
N ASP A 290 -8.26 -7.14 23.48
CA ASP A 290 -8.07 -8.57 23.22
C ASP A 290 -6.70 -8.93 22.66
N HIS A 291 -6.20 -10.10 23.06
CA HIS A 291 -5.10 -10.77 22.38
C HIS A 291 -5.58 -11.98 21.58
N PHE A 292 -5.27 -11.96 20.29
CA PHE A 292 -5.61 -13.00 19.34
C PHE A 292 -4.36 -13.79 18.91
N TYR A 293 -4.46 -15.12 18.81
CA TYR A 293 -3.33 -16.01 18.47
C TYR A 293 -3.70 -16.96 17.33
N THR A 294 -2.81 -17.07 16.35
CA THR A 294 -3.05 -17.93 15.19
C THR A 294 -1.77 -18.50 14.59
N THR A 295 -1.83 -19.72 14.08
CA THR A 295 -0.77 -20.29 13.24
C THR A 295 -0.94 -19.94 11.76
N SER A 296 -2.10 -19.38 11.38
CA SER A 296 -2.40 -19.00 10.01
C SER A 296 -1.83 -17.62 9.70
N SER A 297 -0.84 -17.56 8.82
CA SER A 297 -0.33 -16.27 8.32
C SER A 297 -1.43 -15.47 7.62
N SER A 298 -2.34 -16.13 6.90
CA SER A 298 -3.47 -15.46 6.25
C SER A 298 -4.47 -14.87 7.24
N GLU A 299 -4.73 -15.55 8.37
CA GLU A 299 -5.63 -15.02 9.39
C GLU A 299 -4.99 -13.84 10.13
N ARG A 300 -3.69 -13.93 10.45
CA ARG A 300 -2.90 -12.79 10.94
C ARG A 300 -2.98 -11.62 9.95
N ASP A 301 -2.67 -11.87 8.68
CA ASP A 301 -2.66 -10.82 7.66
C ASP A 301 -4.05 -10.20 7.50
N ASN A 302 -5.13 -10.99 7.53
CA ASN A 302 -6.50 -10.47 7.48
C ASN A 302 -6.89 -9.62 8.70
N ALA A 303 -6.47 -10.02 9.91
CA ALA A 303 -6.68 -9.24 11.13
C ALA A 303 -5.94 -7.89 11.09
N LEU A 304 -4.83 -7.83 10.35
CA LEU A 304 -4.11 -6.58 10.05
C LEU A 304 -4.76 -5.81 8.88
N VAL A 305 -5.38 -6.47 7.91
CA VAL A 305 -5.73 -5.87 6.60
C VAL A 305 -7.20 -5.47 6.46
N ASN A 306 -8.09 -5.78 7.40
CA ASN A 306 -9.53 -5.43 7.30
C ASN A 306 -9.87 -3.94 7.48
N LEU A 307 -8.92 -3.04 7.26
CA LEU A 307 -9.06 -1.60 7.38
C LEU A 307 -8.27 -0.91 6.25
N GLY A 308 -8.89 -0.97 5.07
CA GLY A 308 -8.46 -0.37 3.82
C GLY A 308 -9.67 -0.28 2.90
N PRO A 309 -9.65 0.52 1.81
CA PRO A 309 -10.70 0.45 0.82
C PRO A 309 -10.78 -1.00 0.31
N ASN A 310 -11.98 -1.50 0.04
CA ASN A 310 -12.19 -2.80 -0.62
C ASN A 310 -11.50 -2.86 -2.00
N VAL A 311 -11.04 -1.71 -2.50
CA VAL A 311 -10.18 -1.54 -3.65
C VAL A 311 -8.71 -1.56 -3.20
N PRO A 312 -7.82 -2.33 -3.87
CA PRO A 312 -6.39 -2.32 -3.58
C PRO A 312 -5.81 -0.89 -3.57
N LEU A 313 -4.92 -0.60 -2.61
CA LEU A 313 -4.33 0.74 -2.43
C LEU A 313 -3.69 1.26 -3.72
N ASP A 314 -2.93 0.42 -4.41
CA ASP A 314 -2.27 0.78 -5.67
C ASP A 314 -3.28 1.14 -6.77
N THR A 315 -4.43 0.46 -6.81
CA THR A 315 -5.52 0.79 -7.74
C THR A 315 -6.14 2.15 -7.44
N ALA A 316 -6.32 2.51 -6.17
CA ALA A 316 -6.84 3.82 -5.78
C ALA A 316 -5.83 4.94 -6.10
N VAL A 317 -4.54 4.72 -5.83
CA VAL A 317 -3.46 5.66 -6.15
C VAL A 317 -3.34 5.86 -7.65
N GLN A 318 -3.29 4.79 -8.43
CA GLN A 318 -3.21 4.85 -9.90
C GLN A 318 -4.43 5.56 -10.49
N ALA A 319 -5.64 5.29 -9.98
CA ALA A 319 -6.86 5.97 -10.40
C ALA A 319 -6.82 7.47 -10.12
N MET A 320 -6.33 7.89 -8.96
CA MET A 320 -6.14 9.31 -8.63
C MET A 320 -5.11 9.96 -9.56
N GLN A 321 -3.97 9.29 -9.77
CA GLN A 321 -2.91 9.76 -10.65
C GLN A 321 -3.41 9.97 -12.07
N GLU A 322 -4.09 8.98 -12.66
CA GLU A 322 -4.67 9.04 -14.00
C GLU A 322 -5.56 10.28 -14.21
N VAL A 323 -6.35 10.64 -13.19
CA VAL A 323 -7.25 11.79 -13.26
C VAL A 323 -6.49 13.12 -13.06
N TYR A 324 -5.63 13.22 -12.06
CA TYR A 324 -4.87 14.46 -11.75
C TYR A 324 -3.86 14.80 -12.84
N ASP A 325 -3.40 13.76 -13.51
CA ASP A 325 -2.55 13.82 -14.68
C ASP A 325 -3.15 14.62 -15.84
N THR A 326 -4.48 14.60 -16.01
CA THR A 326 -5.17 15.35 -17.06
C THR A 326 -5.10 16.86 -16.88
N VAL A 327 -4.84 17.32 -15.64
CA VAL A 327 -4.69 18.73 -15.27
C VAL A 327 -3.26 19.09 -14.86
N GLY A 328 -2.30 18.19 -15.09
CA GLY A 328 -0.87 18.47 -14.91
C GLY A 328 -0.38 18.50 -13.46
N ILE A 329 -1.12 17.89 -12.52
CA ILE A 329 -0.73 17.78 -11.11
C ILE A 329 -0.13 16.40 -10.84
N LYS A 330 1.16 16.33 -10.52
CA LYS A 330 1.82 15.06 -10.15
C LYS A 330 1.39 14.64 -8.74
N VAL A 331 0.95 13.40 -8.58
CA VAL A 331 0.71 12.82 -7.24
C VAL A 331 1.91 11.97 -6.86
N GLN A 332 2.57 12.33 -5.76
CA GLN A 332 3.71 11.59 -5.21
C GLN A 332 3.34 10.93 -3.89
N ILE A 333 3.46 9.62 -3.80
CA ILE A 333 3.31 8.91 -2.52
C ILE A 333 4.64 8.98 -1.76
N LYS A 334 4.65 9.75 -0.67
CA LYS A 334 5.82 10.00 0.19
C LYS A 334 6.09 8.83 1.14
N SER A 335 5.05 8.20 1.66
CA SER A 335 5.16 6.98 2.47
C SER A 335 3.84 6.20 2.47
N VAL A 336 3.93 4.88 2.62
CA VAL A 336 2.82 4.04 3.04
C VAL A 336 3.19 3.43 4.38
N ARG A 337 2.33 3.58 5.40
CA ARG A 337 2.56 3.01 6.73
C ARG A 337 1.28 2.51 7.36
N ARG A 338 1.44 1.63 8.36
CA ARG A 338 0.34 1.09 9.16
C ARG A 338 0.38 1.69 10.56
N ARG A 339 -0.79 1.94 11.14
CA ARG A 339 -0.91 2.49 12.49
C ARG A 339 -2.05 1.83 13.25
N SER A 340 -1.74 1.18 14.37
CA SER A 340 -2.77 0.61 15.25
C SER A 340 -3.45 1.74 16.03
N LEU A 341 -4.70 2.06 15.67
CA LEU A 341 -5.55 3.05 16.35
C LEU A 341 -6.97 2.47 16.45
N PRO A 342 -7.18 1.42 17.26
CA PRO A 342 -8.45 0.68 17.31
C PRO A 342 -9.66 1.52 17.72
N ALA A 343 -9.43 2.64 18.43
CA ALA A 343 -10.49 3.59 18.74
C ALA A 343 -10.95 4.45 17.55
N LEU A 344 -10.19 4.46 16.44
CA LEU A 344 -10.38 5.36 15.28
C LEU A 344 -10.65 4.62 13.97
N VAL A 345 -10.90 3.31 14.06
CA VAL A 345 -11.19 2.44 12.90
C VAL A 345 -12.61 2.64 12.36
N ASP A 346 -13.57 2.98 13.20
CA ASP A 346 -14.88 3.49 12.82
C ASP A 346 -14.92 4.97 13.18
N LEU A 347 -14.50 5.81 12.25
CA LEU A 347 -14.19 7.21 12.52
C LEU A 347 -15.45 8.08 12.51
N ASP A 348 -15.78 8.73 13.63
CA ASP A 348 -16.74 9.82 13.64
C ASP A 348 -16.19 11.01 12.86
N VAL A 349 -16.83 11.34 11.74
CA VAL A 349 -16.50 12.49 10.88
C VAL A 349 -17.57 13.58 10.93
N GLY A 350 -18.61 13.40 11.74
CA GLY A 350 -19.73 14.32 11.86
C GLY A 350 -20.36 14.63 10.49
N ALA A 351 -20.69 15.89 10.24
CA ALA A 351 -21.27 16.29 8.94
C ALA A 351 -20.23 16.30 7.79
N CYS A 352 -18.96 16.02 8.06
CA CYS A 352 -17.85 16.15 7.13
C CYS A 352 -17.85 17.50 6.38
N SER A 353 -17.77 18.60 7.14
CA SER A 353 -17.77 19.95 6.57
C SER A 353 -16.41 20.59 6.81
N GLN A 354 -15.82 21.18 5.76
CA GLN A 354 -14.50 21.83 5.86
C GLN A 354 -14.46 22.82 7.04
N GLY A 355 -13.41 22.74 7.86
CA GLY A 355 -13.24 23.56 9.06
C GLY A 355 -14.00 23.08 10.31
N LEU A 356 -14.83 22.05 10.21
CA LEU A 356 -15.51 21.42 11.35
C LEU A 356 -15.05 19.98 11.50
N VAL A 357 -14.29 19.71 12.57
CA VAL A 357 -13.76 18.37 12.88
C VAL A 357 -14.25 17.85 14.21
N THR A 358 -14.45 16.54 14.28
CA THR A 358 -14.77 15.82 15.51
C THR A 358 -13.52 15.64 16.39
N THR A 359 -13.72 15.14 17.62
CA THR A 359 -12.60 14.78 18.50
C THR A 359 -11.78 13.63 17.92
N GLU A 360 -12.44 12.65 17.32
CA GLU A 360 -11.77 11.50 16.71
C GLU A 360 -10.95 11.91 15.47
N GLN A 361 -11.47 12.80 14.63
CA GLN A 361 -10.70 13.39 13.54
C GLN A 361 -9.48 14.15 14.07
N ALA A 362 -9.63 14.97 15.12
CA ALA A 362 -8.50 15.68 15.71
C ALA A 362 -7.40 14.74 16.25
N GLN A 363 -7.80 13.60 16.83
CA GLN A 363 -6.86 12.55 17.27
C GLN A 363 -6.19 11.86 16.08
N LEU A 364 -6.96 11.49 15.06
CA LEU A 364 -6.45 10.81 13.87
C LEU A 364 -5.43 11.68 13.12
N TYR A 365 -5.77 12.94 12.83
CA TYR A 365 -4.91 13.85 12.09
C TYR A 365 -3.71 14.37 12.88
N ALA A 366 -3.58 14.03 14.17
CA ALA A 366 -2.34 14.24 14.93
C ALA A 366 -1.23 13.24 14.53
N GLU A 367 -1.57 12.10 13.90
CA GLU A 367 -0.65 11.03 13.50
C GLU A 367 0.12 11.40 12.22
N ARG A 368 0.93 12.47 12.29
CA ARG A 368 1.63 13.10 11.15
C ARG A 368 3.15 13.10 11.26
N ASP A 369 3.71 12.19 12.06
CA ASP A 369 5.15 12.12 12.30
C ASP A 369 5.95 12.06 11.00
N GLY A 370 6.88 13.00 10.84
CA GLY A 370 7.80 13.08 9.70
C GLY A 370 7.24 13.69 8.41
N MET A 371 6.02 14.22 8.40
CA MET A 371 5.43 14.88 7.21
C MET A 371 5.83 16.35 7.10
N GLN A 372 5.97 16.85 5.87
CA GLN A 372 6.07 18.29 5.63
C GLN A 372 4.71 18.97 5.81
N PRO A 373 4.67 20.29 6.12
CA PRO A 373 3.41 21.03 6.22
C PRO A 373 2.54 21.00 4.96
N THR A 374 3.16 20.84 3.79
CA THR A 374 2.51 20.76 2.48
C THR A 374 2.03 19.35 2.13
N ASP A 375 2.46 18.31 2.85
CA ASP A 375 2.07 16.93 2.53
C ASP A 375 0.67 16.62 3.09
N ILE A 376 -0.11 15.83 2.38
CA ILE A 376 -1.47 15.41 2.76
C ILE A 376 -1.43 14.06 3.47
N ALA A 377 -2.04 13.95 4.65
CA ALA A 377 -2.20 12.68 5.35
C ALA A 377 -3.53 12.02 4.96
N VAL A 378 -3.47 10.84 4.33
CA VAL A 378 -4.67 10.09 3.97
C VAL A 378 -4.76 8.85 4.85
N PHE A 379 -5.82 8.77 5.64
CA PHE A 379 -6.09 7.68 6.56
C PHE A 379 -7.12 6.72 5.96
N PHE A 380 -6.82 5.44 5.94
CA PHE A 380 -7.76 4.40 5.55
C PHE A 380 -8.33 3.74 6.80
N VAL A 381 -9.66 3.83 6.94
CA VAL A 381 -10.42 3.37 8.12
C VAL A 381 -11.48 2.34 7.70
N ARG A 382 -12.08 1.61 8.64
CA ARG A 382 -13.16 0.64 8.35
C ARG A 382 -14.36 1.35 7.77
N SER A 383 -14.81 2.35 8.51
CA SER A 383 -16.07 3.02 8.29
C SER A 383 -15.95 4.43 8.81
N THR A 384 -16.90 5.27 8.41
CA THR A 384 -17.10 6.57 9.00
C THR A 384 -18.48 6.62 9.66
N ILE A 385 -18.65 7.52 10.61
CA ILE A 385 -19.93 7.80 11.27
C ILE A 385 -20.23 9.29 11.02
N PRO A 386 -21.31 9.65 10.31
CA PRO A 386 -22.22 8.79 9.54
C PRO A 386 -21.51 8.04 8.39
N PRO A 387 -22.12 6.99 7.80
CA PRO A 387 -21.46 6.10 6.84
C PRO A 387 -21.23 6.76 5.47
N LEU A 388 -20.15 7.54 5.38
CA LEU A 388 -19.61 8.12 4.16
C LEU A 388 -18.48 7.24 3.60
N ASN A 389 -18.25 7.32 2.29
CA ASN A 389 -17.12 6.63 1.65
C ASN A 389 -15.78 7.32 1.93
N GLY A 390 -15.80 8.61 2.26
CA GLY A 390 -14.63 9.39 2.60
C GLY A 390 -15.02 10.70 3.27
N CYS A 391 -14.03 11.36 3.84
CA CYS A 391 -14.17 12.68 4.39
C CYS A 391 -12.86 13.48 4.33
N ALA A 392 -12.87 14.60 3.62
CA ALA A 392 -11.76 15.54 3.53
C ALA A 392 -11.72 16.61 4.63
N ALA A 393 -12.66 16.62 5.57
CA ALA A 393 -12.62 17.56 6.69
C ALA A 393 -11.45 17.22 7.63
N HIS A 394 -10.63 18.23 7.93
CA HIS A 394 -9.41 18.08 8.72
C HIS A 394 -9.12 19.35 9.55
N PRO A 395 -8.32 19.24 10.64
CA PRO A 395 -7.95 20.39 11.45
C PRO A 395 -7.07 21.38 10.67
N GLY A 396 -7.18 22.67 10.98
CA GLY A 396 -6.34 23.69 10.35
C GLY A 396 -4.84 23.40 10.49
N GLY A 397 -4.09 23.47 9.39
CA GLY A 397 -2.66 23.15 9.34
C GLY A 397 -2.34 21.65 9.32
N GLN A 398 -3.34 20.76 9.28
CA GLN A 398 -3.18 19.32 9.19
C GLN A 398 -3.93 18.77 7.95
N PRO A 399 -3.53 19.15 6.72
CA PRO A 399 -4.24 18.77 5.50
C PRO A 399 -4.36 17.25 5.36
N GLY A 400 -5.58 16.76 5.21
CA GLY A 400 -5.80 15.32 5.19
C GLY A 400 -7.21 14.89 4.84
N ALA A 401 -7.34 13.59 4.60
CA ALA A 401 -8.61 12.94 4.32
C ALA A 401 -8.68 11.57 5.00
N ALA A 402 -9.89 11.12 5.33
CA ALA A 402 -10.19 9.76 5.75
C ALA A 402 -10.95 9.04 4.64
N ILE A 403 -10.60 7.78 4.35
CA ILE A 403 -11.20 6.94 3.31
C ILE A 403 -11.72 5.66 3.97
N ALA A 404 -13.01 5.39 3.83
CA ALA A 404 -13.64 4.21 4.42
C ALA A 404 -13.44 2.96 3.56
N ALA A 405 -13.61 1.77 4.15
CA ALA A 405 -13.46 0.51 3.43
C ALA A 405 -14.45 0.35 2.26
N GLY A 406 -15.66 0.91 2.37
CA GLY A 406 -16.66 0.91 1.31
C GLY A 406 -16.36 1.83 0.11
N ALA A 407 -15.24 2.56 0.13
CA ALA A 407 -14.86 3.51 -0.91
C ALA A 407 -14.64 2.84 -2.28
N THR A 408 -14.84 3.62 -3.34
CA THR A 408 -14.51 3.20 -4.71
C THR A 408 -13.09 3.59 -5.07
N ARG A 409 -12.59 3.10 -6.21
CA ARG A 409 -11.24 3.46 -6.71
C ARG A 409 -11.04 4.96 -6.93
N TRP A 410 -12.12 5.73 -7.07
CA TRP A 410 -12.09 7.18 -7.32
C TRP A 410 -12.17 8.02 -6.05
N THR A 411 -12.57 7.44 -4.91
CA THR A 411 -12.78 8.19 -3.66
C THR A 411 -11.50 8.84 -3.13
N LEU A 412 -10.35 8.19 -3.27
CA LEU A 412 -9.07 8.78 -2.88
C LEU A 412 -8.84 10.13 -3.58
N GLY A 413 -8.95 10.15 -4.91
CA GLY A 413 -8.78 11.38 -5.69
C GLY A 413 -9.84 12.43 -5.39
N HIS A 414 -11.09 12.01 -5.13
CA HIS A 414 -12.19 12.90 -4.77
C HIS A 414 -11.93 13.63 -3.45
N GLU A 415 -11.61 12.91 -2.37
CA GLU A 415 -11.38 13.54 -1.07
C GLU A 415 -10.12 14.41 -1.09
N VAL A 416 -9.06 13.97 -1.77
CA VAL A 416 -7.87 14.84 -1.94
C VAL A 416 -8.19 16.07 -2.78
N GLY A 417 -9.15 15.97 -3.71
CA GLY A 417 -9.62 17.11 -4.50
C GLY A 417 -10.23 18.19 -3.60
N HIS A 418 -11.05 17.79 -2.61
CA HIS A 418 -11.54 18.70 -1.58
C HIS A 418 -10.42 19.31 -0.74
N VAL A 419 -9.41 18.54 -0.34
CA VAL A 419 -8.25 19.06 0.39
C VAL A 419 -7.48 20.10 -0.44
N LEU A 420 -7.47 19.96 -1.77
CA LEU A 420 -6.89 20.90 -2.71
C LEU A 420 -7.84 22.05 -3.11
N GLY A 421 -9.01 22.16 -2.50
CA GLY A 421 -9.93 23.29 -2.67
C GLY A 421 -11.04 23.09 -3.70
N LEU A 422 -11.27 21.87 -4.18
CA LEU A 422 -12.38 21.59 -5.09
C LEU A 422 -13.70 21.43 -4.32
N ASP A 423 -14.80 21.86 -4.94
CA ASP A 423 -16.17 21.71 -4.44
C ASP A 423 -16.92 20.61 -5.20
N HIS A 424 -18.02 20.12 -4.63
CA HIS A 424 -18.89 19.18 -5.33
C HIS A 424 -19.52 19.80 -6.57
N VAL A 425 -19.64 18.98 -7.62
CA VAL A 425 -20.36 19.30 -8.85
C VAL A 425 -21.54 18.34 -9.03
N ASN A 426 -22.57 18.78 -9.76
CA ASN A 426 -23.70 17.91 -10.12
C ASN A 426 -23.48 17.29 -11.51
N ASN A 427 -22.36 16.59 -11.70
CA ASN A 427 -22.01 15.93 -12.95
C ASN A 427 -21.31 14.59 -12.67
N ASN A 428 -21.95 13.48 -13.04
CA ASN A 428 -21.40 12.13 -12.85
C ASN A 428 -20.24 11.80 -13.81
N ASN A 429 -19.90 12.71 -14.72
CA ASN A 429 -18.71 12.55 -15.52
C ASN A 429 -17.44 13.14 -14.89
N GLN A 430 -17.58 13.87 -13.78
CA GLN A 430 -16.47 14.55 -13.12
C GLN A 430 -16.11 13.88 -11.80
N LEU A 431 -14.82 13.95 -11.44
CA LEU A 431 -14.30 13.36 -10.22
C LEU A 431 -15.04 13.87 -8.99
N MET A 432 -15.36 15.17 -8.95
CA MET A 432 -15.99 15.85 -7.83
C MET A 432 -17.51 15.70 -7.77
N THR A 433 -18.10 14.65 -8.37
CA THR A 433 -19.55 14.42 -8.33
C THR A 433 -20.09 14.36 -6.89
N GLY A 434 -21.06 15.23 -6.57
CA GLY A 434 -21.77 15.22 -5.29
C GLY A 434 -22.77 14.08 -5.14
N ASN A 435 -22.98 13.26 -6.19
CA ASN A 435 -23.88 12.11 -6.15
C ASN A 435 -23.18 10.83 -5.65
N GLY A 436 -21.91 10.93 -5.28
CA GLY A 436 -21.06 9.84 -4.81
C GLY A 436 -20.25 9.19 -5.94
N THR A 437 -18.99 8.88 -5.67
CA THR A 437 -18.02 8.33 -6.65
C THR A 437 -18.42 6.97 -7.23
N GLY A 438 -19.33 6.23 -6.58
CA GLY A 438 -19.92 5.01 -7.14
C GLY A 438 -20.86 5.22 -8.32
N ARG A 439 -21.20 6.48 -8.64
CA ARG A 439 -22.07 6.85 -9.76
C ARG A 439 -21.32 7.44 -10.95
N ILE A 440 -19.98 7.43 -10.93
CA ILE A 440 -19.16 7.90 -12.05
C ILE A 440 -19.54 7.16 -13.34
N ALA A 441 -19.83 7.91 -14.40
CA ALA A 441 -20.41 7.39 -15.63
C ALA A 441 -19.40 7.25 -16.80
N ASN A 442 -18.27 7.94 -16.74
CA ASN A 442 -17.17 7.87 -17.72
C ASN A 442 -15.82 7.60 -17.03
N PRO A 443 -15.51 6.36 -16.61
CA PRO A 443 -14.17 6.08 -16.10
C PRO A 443 -13.10 6.16 -17.21
N PRO A 444 -11.94 6.83 -17.01
CA PRO A 444 -11.60 7.67 -15.85
C PRO A 444 -12.37 9.00 -15.86
N PRO A 445 -12.88 9.47 -14.71
CA PRO A 445 -13.66 10.70 -14.62
C PRO A 445 -12.83 11.94 -14.96
N ASP A 446 -13.50 13.00 -15.37
CA ASP A 446 -12.86 14.25 -15.78
C ASP A 446 -12.51 15.16 -14.59
N LEU A 447 -11.44 15.95 -14.75
CA LEU A 447 -11.24 17.24 -14.09
C LEU A 447 -11.22 18.34 -15.15
N THR A 448 -11.93 19.43 -14.90
CA THR A 448 -11.96 20.57 -15.80
C THR A 448 -10.68 21.42 -15.66
N PRO A 449 -10.34 22.25 -16.68
CA PRO A 449 -9.22 23.18 -16.56
C PRO A 449 -9.35 24.17 -15.38
N ALA A 450 -10.58 24.52 -14.99
CA ALA A 450 -10.83 25.39 -13.84
C ALA A 450 -10.54 24.69 -12.51
N GLU A 451 -10.97 23.42 -12.36
CA GLU A 451 -10.61 22.60 -11.20
C GLU A 451 -9.10 22.38 -11.13
N GLY A 452 -8.46 22.10 -12.27
CA GLY A 452 -6.99 22.02 -12.36
C GLY A 452 -6.27 23.27 -11.87
N ALA A 453 -6.72 24.45 -12.31
CA ALA A 453 -6.16 25.73 -11.84
C ALA A 453 -6.38 25.97 -10.34
N THR A 454 -7.52 25.56 -9.78
CA THR A 454 -7.78 25.64 -8.34
C THR A 454 -6.81 24.75 -7.57
N MET A 455 -6.60 23.50 -8.02
CA MET A 455 -5.65 22.58 -7.40
C MET A 455 -4.23 23.10 -7.47
N ASP A 456 -3.82 23.67 -8.62
CA ASP A 456 -2.50 24.26 -8.83
C ASP A 456 -2.22 25.44 -7.88
N GLN A 457 -3.23 26.26 -7.62
CA GLN A 457 -3.15 27.41 -6.71
C GLN A 457 -3.23 27.05 -5.22
N SER A 458 -3.48 25.79 -4.87
CA SER A 458 -3.48 25.33 -3.49
C SER A 458 -2.11 25.51 -2.84
N ALA A 459 -2.08 25.95 -1.58
CA ALA A 459 -0.85 26.07 -0.80
C ALA A 459 -0.17 24.70 -0.52
N LEU A 460 -0.86 23.60 -0.81
CA LEU A 460 -0.37 22.22 -0.67
C LEU A 460 0.28 21.70 -1.96
N THR A 461 0.08 22.41 -3.06
CA THR A 461 0.67 22.10 -4.35
C THR A 461 2.02 22.80 -4.47
N ILE A 462 3.04 22.05 -4.83
CA ILE A 462 4.43 22.51 -4.89
C ILE A 462 4.86 22.63 -6.34
N ASP A 463 5.35 23.81 -6.72
CA ASP A 463 6.00 24.04 -8.01
C ASP A 463 7.28 23.22 -8.15
N ILE A 464 7.44 22.52 -9.27
CA ILE A 464 8.54 21.56 -9.50
C ILE A 464 9.37 21.85 -10.76
#